data_AF-A0A1Y1YVI8-F1
#
_entry.id   AF-A0A1Y1YVI8-F1
#
_cell.length_a   1.000
_cell.length_b   1.000
_cell.length_c   1.000
_cell.angle_alpha   90.00
_cell.angle_beta   90.00
_cell.angle_gamma   90.00
#
_symmetry.space_group_name_H-M   'P 1'
#
loop_
_entity.id
_entity.type
_entity.pdbx_description
1 polymer ?
#
loop_
_entity_poly.entity_id
_entity_poly.type
_entity_poly.pdbx_seq_one_letter_code
_entity_poly.pdbx_strand_id
1 'polypeptide(L)'
;MAFKFNWTTFDKSFIDEAQDKLTEALNKGIKTQMIGNIKVKELNMGTKAPDLEVMEIGDLSEEKFKGIFKITYQGDAYLVIQTIVQINPLVIPKTPITLSVGGGVVAADQPLPIPIKLRISNLKLSGIAALGFSNKGITFCFKNDPLENINVSSTFDHIPAIKKIIENIIKTQISAFLLEDVPGLIHNFS
;
A
#
# COMPACT_ATOMS: atom_id res chain seq x y z
N MET A 1 25.48 -3.90 12.86
CA MET A 1 26.01 -4.76 11.77
C MET A 1 24.91 -4.82 10.70
N ALA A 2 25.21 -4.47 9.45
CA ALA A 2 24.21 -4.41 8.38
C ALA A 2 24.28 -5.68 7.51
N PHE A 3 23.13 -6.30 7.22
CA PHE A 3 23.06 -7.38 6.25
C PHE A 3 23.23 -6.83 4.84
N LYS A 4 24.05 -7.49 4.02
CA LYS A 4 24.18 -7.17 2.60
C LYS A 4 23.19 -8.01 1.80
N PHE A 5 22.14 -7.38 1.30
CA PHE A 5 21.23 -8.03 0.35
C PHE A 5 21.85 -8.04 -1.05
N ASN A 6 21.79 -9.19 -1.72
CA ASN A 6 22.06 -9.28 -3.15
C ASN A 6 20.82 -8.79 -3.91
N TRP A 7 20.72 -7.47 -4.07
CA TRP A 7 19.62 -6.81 -4.77
C TRP A 7 19.84 -6.84 -6.28
N THR A 8 19.72 -8.03 -6.84
CA THR A 8 19.89 -8.30 -8.27
C THR A 8 18.60 -8.03 -9.05
N THR A 9 18.68 -8.15 -10.38
CA THR A 9 17.52 -8.00 -11.25
C THR A 9 16.53 -9.13 -10.97
N PHE A 10 15.36 -8.78 -10.43
CA PHE A 10 14.30 -9.74 -10.15
C PHE A 10 13.80 -10.38 -11.46
N ASP A 11 13.58 -11.69 -11.44
CA ASP A 11 13.04 -12.41 -12.58
C ASP A 11 11.65 -11.89 -12.95
N LYS A 12 11.34 -11.89 -14.25
CA LYS A 12 10.02 -11.45 -14.74
C LYS A 12 8.88 -12.29 -14.17
N SER A 13 9.09 -13.60 -13.98
CA SER A 13 8.12 -14.50 -13.36
C SER A 13 7.82 -14.11 -11.91
N PHE A 14 8.85 -13.77 -11.14
CA PHE A 14 8.68 -13.30 -9.75
C PHE A 14 7.92 -11.98 -9.70
N ILE A 15 8.23 -11.04 -10.60
CA ILE A 15 7.53 -9.76 -10.67
C ILE A 15 6.05 -9.95 -11.03
N ASP A 16 5.73 -10.87 -11.94
CA ASP A 16 4.35 -11.16 -12.33
C ASP A 16 3.56 -11.78 -11.16
N GLU A 17 4.14 -12.79 -10.49
CA GLU A 17 3.54 -13.40 -9.30
C GLU A 17 3.37 -12.37 -8.17
N ALA A 18 4.35 -11.51 -7.95
CA ALA A 18 4.27 -10.44 -6.97
C ALA A 18 3.16 -9.42 -7.32
N GLN A 19 2.95 -9.12 -8.61
CA GLN A 19 1.85 -8.23 -9.03
C GLN A 19 0.48 -8.84 -8.73
N ASP A 20 0.30 -10.13 -8.98
CA ASP A 20 -0.96 -10.83 -8.71
C ASP A 20 -1.25 -10.90 -7.21
N LYS A 21 -0.26 -11.29 -6.40
CA LYS A 21 -0.42 -11.34 -4.94
C LYS A 21 -0.62 -9.96 -4.34
N LEU A 22 0.08 -8.94 -4.83
CA LEU A 22 -0.12 -7.55 -4.40
C LEU A 22 -1.51 -7.06 -4.78
N THR A 23 -2.01 -7.41 -5.97
CA THR A 23 -3.38 -7.10 -6.40
C THR A 23 -4.39 -7.77 -5.48
N GLU A 24 -4.23 -9.06 -5.17
CA GLU A 24 -5.13 -9.78 -4.28
C GLU A 24 -5.15 -9.18 -2.86
N ALA A 25 -3.97 -8.92 -2.29
CA ALA A 25 -3.86 -8.42 -0.93
C ALA A 25 -4.32 -6.96 -0.80
N LEU A 26 -4.00 -6.09 -1.77
CA LEU A 26 -4.52 -4.73 -1.78
C LEU A 26 -6.05 -4.70 -1.86
N ASN A 27 -6.68 -5.64 -2.57
CA ASN A 27 -8.14 -5.74 -2.65
C ASN A 27 -8.78 -6.31 -1.38
N LYS A 28 -8.11 -7.20 -0.64
CA LYS A 28 -8.57 -7.69 0.67
C LYS A 28 -8.62 -6.57 1.71
N GLY A 29 -7.66 -5.65 1.66
CA GLY A 29 -7.56 -4.55 2.60
C GLY A 29 -8.47 -3.34 2.32
N ILE A 30 -9.22 -3.27 1.21
CA ILE A 30 -9.99 -2.07 0.85
C ILE A 30 -11.18 -1.92 1.79
N LYS A 31 -11.03 -1.03 2.78
CA LYS A 31 -12.06 -0.74 3.79
C LYS A 31 -12.95 0.46 3.43
N THR A 32 -12.66 1.20 2.36
CA THR A 32 -13.36 2.45 2.03
C THR A 32 -14.23 2.35 0.78
N GLN A 33 -15.47 2.85 0.88
CA GLN A 33 -16.45 2.87 -0.20
C GLN A 33 -16.04 3.81 -1.36
N MET A 34 -15.06 4.70 -1.13
CA MET A 34 -14.54 5.61 -2.17
C MET A 34 -13.55 4.96 -3.14
N ILE A 35 -12.89 3.86 -2.77
CA ILE A 35 -11.91 3.16 -3.62
C ILE A 35 -12.51 1.82 -4.05
N GLY A 36 -12.64 1.64 -5.35
CA GLY A 36 -13.02 0.37 -5.97
C GLY A 36 -11.81 -0.53 -6.20
N ASN A 37 -12.02 -1.58 -7.01
CA ASN A 37 -11.00 -2.58 -7.29
C ASN A 37 -9.66 -1.95 -7.74
N ILE A 38 -8.57 -2.35 -7.07
CA ILE A 38 -7.20 -1.93 -7.38
C ILE A 38 -6.58 -3.00 -8.28
N LYS A 39 -6.05 -2.61 -9.43
CA LYS A 39 -5.26 -3.48 -10.31
C LYS A 39 -3.83 -2.96 -10.39
N VAL A 40 -2.86 -3.79 -10.04
CA VAL A 40 -1.45 -3.48 -10.26
C VAL A 40 -1.14 -3.58 -11.75
N LYS A 41 -0.51 -2.55 -12.31
CA LYS A 41 -0.13 -2.50 -13.73
C LYS A 41 1.35 -2.71 -13.94
N GLU A 42 2.15 -2.11 -13.07
CA GLU A 42 3.61 -2.18 -13.16
C GLU A 42 4.17 -2.17 -11.74
N LEU A 43 5.07 -3.11 -11.45
CA LEU A 43 5.80 -3.19 -10.19
C LEU A 43 7.29 -3.16 -10.48
N ASN A 44 8.01 -2.23 -9.86
CA ASN A 44 9.45 -2.15 -9.92
C ASN A 44 10.02 -2.05 -8.50
N MET A 45 10.86 -3.01 -8.14
CA MET A 45 11.50 -3.12 -6.82
C MET A 45 12.67 -2.15 -6.63
N GLY A 46 13.07 -1.41 -7.67
CA GLY A 46 14.19 -0.47 -7.62
C GLY A 46 15.55 -1.17 -7.66
N THR A 47 16.60 -0.36 -7.68
CA THR A 47 18.01 -0.82 -7.75
C THR A 47 18.67 -0.85 -6.37
N LYS A 48 18.09 -0.13 -5.39
CA LYS A 48 18.65 -0.02 -4.04
C LYS A 48 17.98 -1.01 -3.09
N ALA A 49 18.80 -1.75 -2.33
CA ALA A 49 18.33 -2.62 -1.28
C ALA A 49 17.87 -1.86 -0.03
N PRO A 50 16.95 -2.43 0.77
CA PRO A 50 16.73 -1.99 2.15
C PRO A 50 17.93 -2.31 3.04
N ASP A 51 18.16 -1.48 4.04
CA ASP A 51 19.10 -1.74 5.12
C ASP A 51 18.38 -2.49 6.25
N LEU A 52 19.03 -3.54 6.76
CA LEU A 52 18.52 -4.37 7.85
C LEU A 52 19.53 -4.38 8.98
N GLU A 53 19.11 -3.84 10.12
CA GLU A 53 19.89 -3.79 11.35
C GLU A 53 19.30 -4.76 12.37
N VAL A 54 20.14 -5.62 12.96
CA VAL A 54 19.74 -6.51 14.05
C VAL A 54 19.55 -5.68 15.31
N MET A 55 18.35 -5.73 15.89
CA MET A 55 18.11 -5.16 17.22
C MET A 55 18.27 -6.21 18.30
N GLU A 56 17.59 -7.34 18.13
CA GLU A 56 17.57 -8.42 19.13
C GLU A 56 17.49 -9.77 18.41
N ILE A 57 18.25 -10.74 18.90
CA ILE A 57 18.12 -12.13 18.51
C ILE A 57 17.51 -12.84 19.71
N GLY A 58 16.30 -13.36 19.55
CA GLY A 58 15.57 -14.04 20.61
C GLY A 58 15.98 -15.49 20.72
N ASP A 59 15.51 -16.31 19.78
CA ASP A 59 15.76 -17.75 19.75
C ASP A 59 16.57 -18.07 18.50
N LEU A 60 17.74 -18.69 18.67
CA LEU A 60 18.59 -19.17 17.60
C LEU A 60 18.85 -20.65 17.87
N SER A 61 17.98 -21.48 17.32
CA SER A 61 18.07 -22.94 17.36
C SER A 61 18.15 -23.49 15.93
N GLU A 62 18.62 -24.73 15.75
CA GLU A 62 18.77 -25.34 14.41
C GLU A 62 17.44 -25.38 13.61
N GLU A 63 16.31 -25.48 14.31
CA GLU A 63 14.97 -25.59 13.69
C GLU A 63 14.14 -24.30 13.75
N LYS A 64 14.58 -23.31 14.54
CA LYS A 64 13.79 -22.11 14.82
C LYS A 64 14.69 -20.90 14.99
N PHE A 65 14.34 -19.85 14.27
CA PHE A 65 14.97 -18.55 14.42
C PHE A 65 13.91 -17.50 14.75
N LYS A 66 14.17 -16.64 15.73
CA LYS A 66 13.36 -15.46 16.01
C LYS A 66 14.27 -14.28 16.25
N GLY A 67 14.14 -13.26 15.42
CA GLY A 67 14.88 -12.02 15.55
C GLY A 67 13.98 -10.81 15.38
N ILE A 68 14.36 -9.72 16.05
CA ILE A 68 13.79 -8.39 15.87
C ILE A 68 14.81 -7.56 15.11
N PHE A 69 14.36 -6.98 14.01
CA PHE A 69 15.18 -6.22 13.10
C PHE A 69 14.58 -4.86 12.86
N LYS A 70 15.44 -3.86 12.70
CA LYS A 70 15.07 -2.56 12.17
C LYS A 70 15.32 -2.57 10.68
N ILE A 71 14.27 -2.29 9.91
CA ILE A 71 14.28 -2.21 8.45
C ILE A 71 14.20 -0.75 8.07
N THR A 72 15.13 -0.30 7.25
CA THR A 72 15.11 1.04 6.66
C THR A 72 15.19 0.91 5.15
N TYR A 73 14.20 1.42 4.44
CA TYR A 73 14.18 1.43 2.98
C TYR A 73 14.11 2.86 2.46
N GLN A 74 15.07 3.22 1.60
CA GLN A 74 15.09 4.50 0.90
C GLN A 74 15.55 4.28 -0.54
N GLY A 75 14.72 3.58 -1.29
CA GLY A 75 15.00 3.21 -2.67
C GLY A 75 14.21 3.99 -3.72
N ASP A 76 14.37 3.51 -4.95
CA ASP A 76 13.77 3.99 -6.19
C ASP A 76 12.62 3.08 -6.66
N ALA A 77 12.13 2.18 -5.81
CA ALA A 77 10.96 1.38 -6.11
C ALA A 77 9.76 2.25 -6.45
N TYR A 78 9.01 1.82 -7.46
CA TYR A 78 7.76 2.43 -7.83
C TYR A 78 6.72 1.37 -8.17
N LEU A 79 5.47 1.73 -7.92
CA LEU A 79 4.30 0.90 -8.17
C LEU A 79 3.30 1.73 -8.95
N VAL A 80 2.81 1.19 -10.06
CA VAL A 80 1.74 1.79 -10.84
C VAL A 80 0.49 0.96 -10.66
N ILE A 81 -0.54 1.59 -10.12
CA ILE A 81 -1.85 0.97 -9.92
C ILE A 81 -2.91 1.70 -10.74
N GLN A 82 -3.90 0.94 -11.19
CA GLN A 82 -5.12 1.47 -11.77
C GLN A 82 -6.26 1.13 -10.81
N THR A 83 -7.01 2.14 -10.39
CA THR A 83 -8.16 1.95 -9.49
C THR A 83 -9.33 2.81 -9.96
N ILE A 84 -10.52 2.45 -9.52
CA ILE A 84 -11.74 3.22 -9.75
C ILE A 84 -12.01 4.00 -8.47
N VAL A 85 -12.02 5.32 -8.52
CA VAL A 85 -12.37 6.14 -7.37
C VAL A 85 -13.77 6.70 -7.57
N GLN A 86 -14.61 6.52 -6.56
CA GLN A 86 -15.89 7.19 -6.45
C GLN A 86 -15.67 8.49 -5.71
N ILE A 87 -15.63 9.59 -6.47
CA ILE A 87 -15.59 10.93 -5.90
C ILE A 87 -17.01 11.46 -5.99
N ASN A 88 -17.59 11.85 -4.85
CA ASN A 88 -18.79 12.68 -4.85
C ASN A 88 -18.34 14.15 -4.77
N PRO A 89 -18.27 14.89 -5.88
CA PRO A 89 -17.86 16.29 -5.88
C PRO A 89 -18.85 17.23 -5.16
N LEU A 90 -19.98 16.71 -4.66
CA LEU A 90 -21.05 17.49 -4.04
C LEU A 90 -21.32 17.04 -2.60
N VAL A 91 -20.33 17.21 -1.72
CA VAL A 91 -20.65 17.52 -0.31
C VAL A 91 -20.71 19.04 -0.19
N ILE A 92 -21.67 19.65 -0.88
CA ILE A 92 -22.05 21.01 -0.55
C ILE A 92 -22.75 20.89 0.81
N PRO A 93 -22.29 21.56 1.89
CA PRO A 93 -23.07 21.60 3.11
C PRO A 93 -24.47 22.08 2.74
N LYS A 94 -25.49 21.26 3.03
CA LYS A 94 -26.90 21.62 2.82
C LYS A 94 -27.19 22.90 3.60
N THR A 95 -26.95 24.06 3.00
CA THR A 95 -27.72 25.24 3.35
C THR A 95 -29.13 24.94 2.84
N PRO A 96 -30.14 24.82 3.72
CA PRO A 96 -31.50 24.65 3.28
C PRO A 96 -31.93 25.95 2.58
N ILE A 97 -31.74 26.03 1.27
CA ILE A 97 -32.33 27.09 0.48
C ILE A 97 -33.80 26.70 0.31
N THR A 98 -34.67 27.26 1.14
CA THR A 98 -36.13 27.16 1.01
C THR A 98 -36.56 27.93 -0.25
N LEU A 99 -36.34 27.33 -1.41
CA LEU A 99 -36.93 27.78 -2.67
C LEU A 99 -38.21 27.00 -2.91
N SER A 100 -39.33 27.65 -2.57
CA SER A 100 -40.69 27.20 -2.85
C SER A 100 -40.98 27.35 -4.35
N VAL A 101 -40.59 26.38 -5.17
CA VAL A 101 -40.98 26.29 -6.58
C VAL A 101 -41.19 24.81 -6.93
N GLY A 102 -42.41 24.46 -7.32
CA GLY A 102 -42.79 23.12 -7.76
C GLY A 102 -41.98 22.70 -8.99
N GLY A 103 -41.39 21.51 -8.92
CA GLY A 103 -40.50 20.97 -9.95
C GLY A 103 -39.25 20.41 -9.31
N GLY A 104 -39.36 19.19 -8.76
CA GLY A 104 -38.26 18.52 -8.07
C GLY A 104 -37.04 18.41 -8.98
N VAL A 105 -36.00 19.18 -8.67
CA VAL A 105 -34.69 19.00 -9.27
C VAL A 105 -34.14 17.69 -8.71
N VAL A 106 -34.33 16.61 -9.45
CA VAL A 106 -33.66 15.33 -9.19
C VAL A 106 -32.20 15.49 -9.63
N ALA A 107 -31.42 16.17 -8.80
CA ALA A 107 -29.97 16.18 -8.95
C ALA A 107 -29.49 14.73 -8.81
N ALA A 108 -28.66 14.28 -9.76
CA ALA A 108 -28.16 12.91 -9.79
C ALA A 108 -27.37 12.60 -8.51
N ASP A 109 -27.97 11.83 -7.62
CA ASP A 109 -27.39 11.28 -6.38
C ASP A 109 -26.42 10.11 -6.65
N GLN A 110 -26.09 9.84 -7.92
CA GLN A 110 -25.28 8.69 -8.29
C GLN A 110 -23.79 9.04 -8.23
N PRO A 111 -22.98 8.28 -7.45
CA PRO A 111 -21.53 8.45 -7.43
C PRO A 111 -20.98 8.14 -8.82
N LEU A 112 -20.16 9.05 -9.38
CA LEU A 112 -19.51 8.85 -10.67
C LEU A 112 -18.21 8.06 -10.45
N PRO A 113 -18.12 6.78 -10.85
CA PRO A 113 -16.88 6.02 -10.77
C PRO A 113 -15.90 6.53 -11.84
N ILE A 114 -14.76 7.05 -11.41
CA ILE A 114 -13.73 7.56 -12.31
C ILE A 114 -12.52 6.62 -12.28
N PRO A 115 -12.09 6.04 -13.41
CA PRO A 115 -10.86 5.26 -13.46
C PRO A 115 -9.66 6.21 -13.39
N ILE A 116 -8.77 5.97 -12.43
CA ILE A 116 -7.56 6.75 -12.23
C ILE A 116 -6.33 5.85 -12.31
N LYS A 117 -5.25 6.39 -12.88
CA LYS A 117 -3.92 5.76 -12.86
C LYS A 117 -3.10 6.49 -11.80
N LEU A 118 -2.62 5.74 -10.83
CA LEU A 118 -1.81 6.22 -9.73
C LEU A 118 -0.40 5.65 -9.85
N ARG A 119 0.59 6.49 -9.59
CA ARG A 119 1.99 6.09 -9.48
C ARG A 119 2.49 6.42 -8.09
N ILE A 120 2.83 5.38 -7.36
CA ILE A 120 3.46 5.42 -6.06
C ILE A 120 4.97 5.37 -6.28
N SER A 121 5.69 6.36 -5.77
CA SER A 121 7.14 6.52 -5.93
C SER A 121 7.79 6.92 -4.62
N ASN A 122 9.11 6.81 -4.53
CA ASN A 122 9.90 7.29 -3.39
C ASN A 122 9.38 6.76 -2.04
N LEU A 123 9.08 5.46 -2.00
CA LEU A 123 8.66 4.78 -0.79
C LEU A 123 9.80 4.83 0.24
N LYS A 124 9.58 5.53 1.35
CA LYS A 124 10.46 5.55 2.51
C LYS A 124 9.83 4.73 3.62
N LEU A 125 10.52 3.67 4.02
CA LEU A 125 10.10 2.80 5.11
C LEU A 125 11.11 2.82 6.23
N SER A 126 10.63 2.82 7.47
CA SER A 126 11.43 2.70 8.68
C SER A 126 10.57 2.02 9.73
N GLY A 127 10.89 0.76 10.04
CA GLY A 127 10.06 -0.06 10.91
C GLY A 127 10.86 -1.12 11.65
N ILE A 128 10.30 -1.56 12.77
CA ILE A 128 10.80 -2.68 13.56
C ILE A 128 9.95 -3.89 13.18
N ALA A 129 10.57 -4.91 12.61
CA ALA A 129 9.92 -6.15 12.23
C ALA A 129 10.43 -7.32 13.07
N ALA A 130 9.52 -8.21 13.44
CA ALA A 130 9.85 -9.52 13.95
C ALA A 130 9.89 -10.50 12.78
N LEU A 131 11.03 -11.13 12.57
CA LEU A 131 11.20 -12.22 11.62
C LEU A 131 11.34 -13.53 12.41
N GLY A 132 10.44 -14.45 12.12
CA GLY A 132 10.45 -15.81 12.65
C GLY A 132 10.65 -16.80 11.52
N PHE A 133 11.57 -17.73 11.67
CA PHE A 133 11.66 -18.92 10.83
C PHE A 133 11.40 -20.15 11.70
N SER A 134 10.66 -21.10 11.15
CA SER A 134 10.34 -22.39 11.76
C SER A 134 10.25 -23.43 10.65
N ASN A 135 10.29 -24.72 10.99
CA ASN A 135 10.05 -25.82 10.04
C ASN A 135 8.70 -25.73 9.29
N LYS A 136 7.78 -24.86 9.75
CA LYS A 136 6.48 -24.60 9.13
C LYS A 136 6.45 -23.43 8.15
N GLY A 137 7.54 -22.65 8.05
CA GLY A 137 7.66 -21.51 7.14
C GLY A 137 8.26 -20.25 7.78
N ILE A 138 8.34 -19.21 6.97
CA ILE A 138 8.81 -17.87 7.36
C ILE A 138 7.61 -17.03 7.79
N THR A 139 7.72 -16.34 8.93
CA THR A 139 6.75 -15.37 9.42
C THR A 139 7.43 -14.02 9.57
N PHE A 140 6.76 -12.97 9.11
CA PHE A 140 7.30 -11.62 9.16
C PHE A 140 6.18 -10.66 9.55
N CYS A 141 6.37 -9.95 10.66
CA CYS A 141 5.37 -9.01 11.17
C CYS A 141 6.04 -7.70 11.57
N PHE A 142 5.50 -6.57 11.11
CA PHE A 142 5.90 -5.27 11.63
C PHE A 142 5.27 -5.02 13.01
N LYS A 143 6.06 -4.54 13.96
CA LYS A 143 5.60 -4.18 15.32
C LYS A 143 5.06 -2.76 15.39
N ASN A 144 5.47 -1.90 14.46
CA ASN A 144 5.06 -0.50 14.34
C ASN A 144 4.70 -0.19 12.88
N ASP A 145 4.04 0.94 12.63
CA ASP A 145 3.81 1.41 11.26
C ASP A 145 5.16 1.68 10.55
N PRO A 146 5.51 0.91 9.52
CA PRO A 146 6.79 1.06 8.84
C PRO A 146 6.78 2.19 7.80
N LEU A 147 5.64 2.81 7.49
CA LEU A 147 5.53 3.77 6.40
C LEU A 147 5.84 5.21 6.87
N GLU A 148 7.05 5.71 6.59
CA GLU A 148 7.38 7.11 6.87
C GLU A 148 6.80 8.05 5.82
N ASN A 149 7.14 7.82 4.56
CA ASN A 149 6.78 8.71 3.47
C ASN A 149 6.57 7.98 2.16
N ILE A 150 5.68 8.54 1.34
CA ILE A 150 5.31 8.03 0.04
C ILE A 150 4.96 9.22 -0.85
N ASN A 151 5.40 9.18 -2.11
CA ASN A 151 4.98 10.13 -3.12
C ASN A 151 3.91 9.47 -4.00
N VAL A 152 2.72 10.07 -4.07
CA VAL A 152 1.62 9.56 -4.90
C VAL A 152 1.33 10.60 -5.98
N SER A 153 1.52 10.23 -7.24
CA SER A 153 1.08 11.02 -8.40
C SER A 153 -0.09 10.36 -9.10
N SER A 154 -1.00 11.17 -9.61
CA SER A 154 -2.26 10.75 -10.22
C SER A 154 -2.51 11.49 -11.53
N THR A 155 -3.33 10.91 -12.41
CA THR A 155 -3.85 11.62 -13.59
C THR A 155 -4.68 12.86 -13.24
N PHE A 156 -5.12 13.00 -11.98
CA PHE A 156 -5.90 14.13 -11.47
C PHE A 156 -5.11 15.13 -10.61
N ASP A 157 -3.78 15.16 -10.75
CA ASP A 157 -2.89 16.04 -9.95
C ASP A 157 -3.21 17.54 -10.06
N HIS A 158 -3.94 17.95 -11.10
CA HIS A 158 -4.39 19.33 -11.30
C HIS A 158 -5.45 19.80 -10.30
N ILE A 159 -6.09 18.90 -9.55
CA ILE A 159 -7.14 19.23 -8.58
C ILE A 159 -6.62 18.99 -7.15
N PRO A 160 -6.17 20.04 -6.43
CA PRO A 160 -5.51 19.88 -5.14
C PRO A 160 -6.35 19.18 -4.07
N ALA A 161 -7.67 19.40 -4.09
CA ALA A 161 -8.61 18.76 -3.16
C ALA A 161 -8.64 17.23 -3.34
N ILE A 162 -8.71 16.76 -4.58
CA ILE A 162 -8.75 15.33 -4.92
C ILE A 162 -7.39 14.69 -4.62
N LYS A 163 -6.29 15.37 -4.97
CA LYS A 163 -4.93 14.90 -4.69
C LYS A 163 -4.73 14.59 -3.21
N LYS A 164 -5.08 15.52 -2.31
CA LYS A 164 -4.88 15.33 -0.86
C LYS A 164 -5.73 14.19 -0.30
N ILE A 165 -6.95 14.02 -0.79
CA ILE A 165 -7.83 12.92 -0.39
C ILE A 165 -7.23 11.58 -0.83
N ILE A 166 -6.83 11.47 -2.11
CA ILE A 166 -6.22 10.25 -2.65
C ILE A 166 -4.93 9.90 -1.91
N GLU A 167 -4.04 10.87 -1.69
CA GLU A 167 -2.80 10.68 -0.94
C GLU A 167 -3.06 10.10 0.45
N ASN A 168 -4.02 10.69 1.17
CA ASN A 168 -4.37 10.23 2.51
C ASN A 168 -4.92 8.80 2.49
N ILE A 169 -5.85 8.50 1.57
CA ILE A 169 -6.43 7.16 1.49
C ILE A 169 -5.37 6.13 1.11
N ILE A 170 -4.52 6.41 0.11
CA ILE A 170 -3.47 5.48 -0.32
C ILE A 170 -2.44 5.26 0.79
N LYS A 171 -2.06 6.32 1.53
CA LYS A 171 -1.15 6.20 2.67
C LYS A 171 -1.74 5.29 3.76
N THR A 172 -3.00 5.51 4.14
CA THR A 172 -3.68 4.66 5.13
C THR A 172 -3.80 3.22 4.64
N GLN A 173 -4.13 3.02 3.36
CA GLN A 173 -4.28 1.69 2.77
C GLN A 173 -2.96 0.92 2.75
N ILE A 174 -1.85 1.55 2.36
CA ILE A 174 -0.53 0.92 2.34
C ILE A 174 -0.03 0.63 3.75
N SER A 175 -0.23 1.55 4.69
CA SER A 175 0.10 1.33 6.10
C SER A 175 -0.66 0.10 6.66
N ALA A 176 -1.98 0.03 6.43
CA ALA A 176 -2.79 -1.11 6.83
C ALA A 176 -2.34 -2.42 6.17
N PHE A 177 -2.07 -2.39 4.86
CA PHE A 177 -1.54 -3.54 4.11
C PHE A 177 -0.19 -4.04 4.68
N LEU A 178 0.73 -3.14 5.01
CA LEU A 178 2.03 -3.51 5.56
C LEU A 178 1.90 -4.19 6.94
N LEU A 179 0.93 -3.79 7.75
CA LEU A 179 0.70 -4.35 9.07
C LEU A 179 -0.10 -5.66 9.06
N GLU A 180 -1.20 -5.72 8.29
CA GLU A 180 -2.17 -6.82 8.33
C GLU A 180 -1.82 -7.96 7.34
N ASP A 181 -1.34 -7.63 6.13
CA ASP A 181 -1.31 -8.58 5.02
C ASP A 181 0.09 -9.13 4.70
N VAL A 182 1.16 -8.39 5.02
CA VAL A 182 2.54 -8.87 4.79
C VAL A 182 2.85 -10.20 5.51
N PRO A 183 2.40 -10.44 6.75
CA PRO A 183 2.59 -11.73 7.40
C PRO A 183 1.98 -12.88 6.60
N GLY A 184 0.78 -12.67 6.03
CA GLY A 184 0.07 -13.67 5.23
C GLY A 184 0.71 -13.89 3.85
N LEU A 185 1.27 -12.85 3.25
CA LEU A 185 1.99 -12.96 1.99
C LEU A 185 3.25 -13.81 2.13
N ILE A 186 4.07 -13.57 3.15
CA ILE A 186 5.35 -14.28 3.31
C ILE A 186 5.15 -15.76 3.62
N HIS A 187 4.11 -16.13 4.37
CA HIS A 187 3.74 -17.53 4.55
C HIS A 187 3.43 -18.23 3.21
N ASN A 188 2.83 -17.51 2.25
CA ASN A 188 2.47 -18.05 0.93
C ASN A 188 3.62 -17.98 -0.10
N PHE A 189 4.77 -17.43 0.27
CA PHE A 189 6.01 -17.44 -0.52
C PHE A 189 7.01 -18.52 -0.07
N SER A 190 6.71 -19.23 1.02
CA SER A 190 7.56 -20.29 1.58
C SER A 190 7.23 -21.68 1.08
#